data_AF-A0A0F9QP27-F1
#
_entry.id   AF-A0A0F9QP27-F1
#
_cell.length_a   1.000
_cell.length_b   1.000
_cell.length_c   1.000
_cell.angle_alpha   90.00
_cell.angle_beta   90.00
_cell.angle_gamma   90.00
#
_symmetry.space_group_name_H-M   'P 1'
#
loop_
_entity.id
_entity.type
_entity.pdbx_description
1 polymer ?
#
loop_
_entity_poly.entity_id
_entity_poly.type
_entity_poly.pdbx_seq_one_letter_code
_entity_poly.pdbx_strand_id
1 'polypeptide(L)'
;MKKWSQFLHQIQQHLDKLAESGCDMPFFRGHNDHSWKLLCGLGRQAAQDFKKQNLESILYYDFMSLGGGLLSKQADSWDILFAMQHHGLPTRLLDWTTTFSAALYFALRPSLLDNPQSLSIKPCIWILDPFKLNQLEYGKQVIINPYINLERTYHEYFIDSSKSLDSKVVAILPPQHTSRQSSQRSVFTLHSNIIKPLDEISTIALKKFEIPIDSINEAMSFLTLAGVNEFTIFPDLDGLARYLKKEHV
;
A
#
# COMPACT_ATOMS: atom_id res chain seq x y z
N MET A 1 32.53 3.41 -1.17
CA MET A 1 31.36 2.94 -0.39
C MET A 1 30.44 2.19 -1.34
N LYS A 2 29.93 1.01 -0.97
CA LYS A 2 29.02 0.23 -1.84
C LYS A 2 27.73 1.01 -2.13
N LYS A 3 27.14 0.88 -3.32
CA LYS A 3 25.91 1.58 -3.72
C LYS A 3 24.73 1.29 -2.77
N TRP A 4 24.63 0.05 -2.27
CA TRP A 4 23.63 -0.32 -1.26
C TRP A 4 23.76 0.49 0.04
N SER A 5 24.97 0.62 0.58
CA SER A 5 25.21 1.38 1.81
C SER A 5 24.88 2.87 1.64
N GLN A 6 25.18 3.43 0.47
CA GLN A 6 24.81 4.81 0.13
C GLN A 6 23.29 4.97 0.05
N PHE A 7 22.58 4.03 -0.56
CA PHE A 7 21.11 4.01 -0.61
C PHE A 7 20.49 3.96 0.80
N LEU A 8 20.94 3.04 1.66
CA LEU A 8 20.48 2.97 3.04
C LEU A 8 20.75 4.26 3.82
N HIS A 9 21.93 4.87 3.61
CA HIS A 9 22.25 6.15 4.22
C HIS A 9 21.30 7.27 3.78
N GLN A 10 20.95 7.35 2.49
CA GLN A 10 19.97 8.32 1.98
C GLN A 10 18.57 8.12 2.56
N ILE A 11 18.14 6.88 2.73
CA ILE A 11 16.88 6.53 3.40
C ILE A 11 16.93 7.00 4.85
N GLN A 12 17.97 6.63 5.59
CA GLN A 12 18.12 7.01 7.00
C GLN A 12 18.11 8.53 7.19
N GLN A 13 18.90 9.27 6.40
CA GLN A 13 18.92 10.74 6.43
C GLN A 13 17.54 11.36 6.19
N HIS A 14 16.70 10.73 5.37
CA HIS A 14 15.34 11.22 5.15
C HIS A 14 14.41 10.90 6.31
N LEU A 15 14.52 9.70 6.90
CA LEU A 15 13.77 9.33 8.09
C LEU A 15 14.12 10.22 9.28
N ASP A 16 15.39 10.58 9.45
CA ASP A 16 15.82 11.51 10.49
C ASP A 16 15.15 12.88 10.32
N LYS A 17 15.11 13.40 9.09
CA LYS A 17 14.40 14.66 8.78
C LYS A 17 12.89 14.58 9.03
N LEU A 18 12.27 13.44 8.72
CA LEU A 18 10.86 13.22 9.01
C LEU A 18 10.61 13.20 10.52
N ALA A 19 11.45 12.53 11.29
CA ALA A 19 11.37 12.50 12.75
C ALA A 19 11.56 13.90 13.36
N GLU A 20 12.51 14.70 12.86
CA GLU A 20 12.70 16.11 13.26
C GLU A 20 11.45 16.96 12.99
N SER A 21 10.70 16.65 11.93
CA SER A 21 9.43 17.31 11.59
C SER A 21 8.20 16.75 12.33
N GLY A 22 8.39 15.77 13.22
CA GLY A 22 7.33 15.17 14.03
C GLY A 22 6.60 13.98 13.37
N CYS A 23 7.17 13.39 12.32
CA CYS A 23 6.66 12.16 11.72
C CYS A 23 7.36 10.94 12.33
N ASP A 24 6.68 10.28 13.26
CA ASP A 24 7.16 9.10 13.99
C ASP A 24 6.80 7.76 13.29
N MET A 25 5.82 7.78 12.39
CA MET A 25 5.29 6.61 11.70
C MET A 25 5.21 6.85 10.18
N PRO A 26 6.36 6.94 9.47
CA PRO A 26 6.36 7.08 8.02
C PRO A 26 5.82 5.81 7.34
N PHE A 27 5.13 6.00 6.23
CA PHE A 27 4.59 4.93 5.41
C PHE A 27 5.53 4.64 4.25
N PHE A 28 5.78 3.36 3.98
CA PHE A 28 6.65 2.89 2.91
C PHE A 28 5.84 2.13 1.87
N ARG A 29 6.25 2.24 0.60
CA ARG A 29 5.70 1.41 -0.49
C ARG A 29 6.79 1.05 -1.49
N GLY A 30 6.89 -0.24 -1.79
CA GLY A 30 7.75 -0.74 -2.86
C GLY A 30 7.05 -0.76 -4.20
N HIS A 31 7.70 -0.22 -5.22
CA HIS A 31 7.37 -0.48 -6.62
C HIS A 31 8.54 -1.19 -7.27
N ASN A 32 8.22 -2.20 -8.09
CA ASN A 32 9.23 -2.83 -8.92
C ASN A 32 9.65 -1.95 -10.10
N ASP A 33 8.81 -0.99 -10.49
CA ASP A 33 9.00 -0.05 -11.60
C ASP A 33 8.74 1.39 -11.16
N HIS A 34 9.78 2.22 -11.24
CA HIS A 34 9.75 3.63 -10.86
C HIS A 34 8.82 4.50 -11.71
N SER A 35 8.37 4.01 -12.88
CA SER A 35 7.43 4.70 -13.76
C SER A 35 5.98 4.54 -13.30
N TRP A 36 5.70 3.60 -12.40
CA TRP A 36 4.35 3.36 -11.90
C TRP A 36 3.86 4.52 -11.03
N LYS A 37 2.62 4.93 -11.30
CA LYS A 37 1.92 5.99 -10.57
C LYS A 37 1.30 5.47 -9.27
N LEU A 38 1.18 6.34 -8.27
CA LEU A 38 0.55 6.00 -6.98
C LEU A 38 -0.99 6.08 -7.09
N LEU A 39 -1.57 5.23 -7.93
CA LEU A 39 -3.02 5.08 -8.12
C LEU A 39 -3.56 3.90 -7.32
N CYS A 40 -4.75 4.06 -6.72
CA CYS A 40 -5.50 2.97 -6.11
C CYS A 40 -6.04 1.98 -7.17
N GLY A 41 -6.60 0.86 -6.73
CA GLY A 41 -7.13 -0.17 -7.63
C GLY A 41 -8.19 0.36 -8.60
N LEU A 42 -9.17 1.11 -8.09
CA LEU A 42 -10.19 1.76 -8.92
C LEU A 42 -9.61 2.82 -9.86
N GLY A 43 -8.64 3.60 -9.38
CA GLY A 43 -8.00 4.64 -10.19
C GLY A 43 -7.29 4.08 -11.44
N ARG A 44 -6.63 2.92 -11.29
CA ARG A 44 -6.01 2.23 -12.43
C ARG A 44 -7.03 1.76 -13.47
N GLN A 45 -8.22 1.36 -13.04
CA GLN A 45 -9.30 0.90 -13.94
C GLN A 45 -10.04 2.06 -14.60
N ALA A 46 -10.30 3.14 -13.86
CA ALA A 46 -11.02 4.31 -14.35
C ALA A 46 -10.29 5.04 -15.49
N ALA A 47 -8.95 5.00 -15.49
CA ALA A 47 -8.14 5.52 -16.59
C ALA A 47 -8.29 4.71 -17.89
N GLN A 48 -8.64 3.43 -17.80
CA GLN A 48 -8.75 2.52 -18.95
C GLN A 48 -10.20 2.42 -19.49
N ASP A 49 -11.20 2.53 -18.61
CA ASP A 49 -12.61 2.34 -18.95
C ASP A 49 -13.50 3.42 -18.30
N PHE A 50 -13.55 4.61 -18.92
CA PHE A 50 -14.37 5.74 -18.47
C PHE A 50 -15.90 5.46 -18.48
N LYS A 51 -16.33 4.29 -18.99
CA LYS A 51 -17.73 3.90 -19.16
C LYS A 51 -18.41 3.32 -17.92
N LYS A 52 -17.67 2.95 -16.86
CA LYS A 52 -18.27 2.34 -15.66
C LYS A 52 -18.44 3.36 -14.53
N GLN A 53 -19.35 4.31 -14.70
CA GLN A 53 -19.67 5.32 -13.68
C GLN A 53 -20.14 4.74 -12.33
N ASN A 54 -20.36 3.43 -12.20
CA ASN A 54 -20.77 2.75 -10.98
C ASN A 54 -19.94 1.49 -10.64
N LEU A 55 -18.72 1.34 -11.18
CA LEU A 55 -17.92 0.10 -10.98
C LEU A 55 -17.77 -0.26 -9.50
N GLU A 56 -17.47 0.73 -8.66
CA GLU A 56 -17.28 0.53 -7.23
C GLU A 56 -18.55 0.02 -6.55
N SER A 57 -19.70 0.65 -6.79
CA SER A 57 -20.98 0.21 -6.22
C SER A 57 -21.36 -1.20 -6.70
N ILE A 58 -21.14 -1.52 -7.98
CA ILE A 58 -21.39 -2.87 -8.51
C ILE A 58 -20.52 -3.90 -7.78
N LEU A 59 -19.21 -3.66 -7.73
CA LEU A 59 -18.28 -4.57 -7.05
C LEU A 59 -18.63 -4.74 -5.57
N TYR A 60 -19.01 -3.66 -4.90
CA TYR A 60 -19.39 -3.67 -3.50
C TYR A 60 -20.66 -4.50 -3.26
N TYR A 61 -21.73 -4.25 -4.02
CA TYR A 61 -22.99 -5.00 -3.87
C TYR A 61 -22.88 -6.47 -4.28
N ASP A 62 -22.14 -6.77 -5.35
CA ASP A 62 -21.90 -8.15 -5.79
C ASP A 62 -21.09 -8.92 -4.74
N PHE A 63 -20.03 -8.30 -4.20
CA PHE A 63 -19.20 -8.91 -3.17
C PHE A 63 -19.99 -9.20 -1.89
N MET A 64 -20.87 -8.29 -1.47
CA MET A 64 -21.77 -8.53 -0.33
C MET A 64 -22.80 -9.62 -0.61
N SER A 65 -23.44 -9.59 -1.79
CA SER A 65 -24.53 -10.51 -2.14
C SER A 65 -24.04 -11.94 -2.33
N LEU A 66 -22.87 -12.12 -2.94
CA LEU A 66 -22.27 -13.42 -3.20
C LEU A 66 -21.41 -13.90 -2.01
N GLY A 67 -20.87 -12.97 -1.22
CA GLY A 67 -19.99 -13.26 -0.09
C GLY A 67 -20.71 -13.57 1.23
N GLY A 68 -22.05 -13.61 1.27
CA GLY A 68 -22.81 -13.69 2.53
C GLY A 68 -22.47 -14.87 3.47
N GLY A 69 -22.03 -16.01 2.92
CA GLY A 69 -21.57 -17.15 3.73
C GLY A 69 -20.10 -17.09 4.15
N LEU A 70 -19.32 -16.19 3.54
CA LEU A 70 -17.88 -16.04 3.73
C LEU A 70 -17.53 -14.83 4.62
N LEU A 71 -18.41 -13.82 4.63
CA LEU A 71 -18.25 -12.60 5.40
C LEU A 71 -18.77 -12.77 6.82
N SER A 72 -18.19 -12.03 7.76
CA SER A 72 -18.72 -11.95 9.12
C SER A 72 -20.13 -11.35 9.09
N LYS A 73 -21.06 -11.94 9.85
CA LYS A 73 -22.43 -11.41 10.00
C LYS A 73 -22.48 -10.02 10.66
N GLN A 74 -21.40 -9.61 11.31
CA GLN A 74 -21.26 -8.31 11.98
C GLN A 74 -20.36 -7.35 11.20
N ALA A 75 -19.92 -7.71 9.99
CA ALA A 75 -19.06 -6.86 9.18
C ALA A 75 -19.78 -5.56 8.81
N ASP A 76 -19.17 -4.43 9.13
CA ASP A 76 -19.63 -3.13 8.65
C ASP A 76 -19.10 -2.82 7.25
N SER A 77 -19.52 -1.69 6.68
CA SER A 77 -19.10 -1.31 5.32
C SER A 77 -17.59 -1.05 5.16
N TRP A 78 -16.88 -0.71 6.23
CA TRP A 78 -15.42 -0.57 6.21
C TRP A 78 -14.77 -1.96 6.20
N ASP A 79 -15.29 -2.91 6.98
CA ASP A 79 -14.84 -4.31 6.95
C ASP A 79 -15.00 -4.91 5.54
N ILE A 80 -16.12 -4.61 4.88
CA ILE A 80 -16.35 -5.01 3.48
C ILE A 80 -15.27 -4.43 2.56
N LEU A 81 -14.97 -3.13 2.65
CA LEU A 81 -13.91 -2.51 1.86
C LEU A 81 -12.56 -3.20 2.06
N PHE A 82 -12.17 -3.46 3.33
CA PHE A 82 -10.89 -4.09 3.63
C PHE A 82 -10.83 -5.55 3.14
N ALA A 83 -11.94 -6.29 3.24
CA ALA A 83 -12.06 -7.62 2.69
C ALA A 83 -11.92 -7.61 1.16
N MET A 84 -12.61 -6.71 0.46
CA MET A 84 -12.48 -6.53 -0.99
C MET A 84 -11.02 -6.28 -1.40
N GLN A 85 -10.34 -5.36 -0.72
CA GLN A 85 -8.92 -5.05 -0.96
C GLN A 85 -8.02 -6.27 -0.70
N HIS A 86 -8.25 -6.98 0.39
CA HIS A 86 -7.46 -8.17 0.76
C HIS A 86 -7.54 -9.26 -0.31
N HIS A 87 -8.74 -9.46 -0.88
CA HIS A 87 -9.02 -10.44 -1.93
C HIS A 87 -8.78 -9.89 -3.36
N GLY A 88 -8.17 -8.72 -3.49
CA GLY A 88 -7.66 -8.21 -4.76
C GLY A 88 -8.69 -7.55 -5.67
N LEU A 89 -9.89 -7.24 -5.17
CA LEU A 89 -10.83 -6.39 -5.91
C LEU A 89 -10.26 -4.96 -6.00
N PRO A 90 -10.50 -4.25 -7.10
CA PRO A 90 -10.07 -2.86 -7.20
C PRO A 90 -10.90 -2.02 -6.22
N THR A 91 -10.21 -1.37 -5.28
CA THR A 91 -10.81 -0.43 -4.32
C THR A 91 -10.17 0.95 -4.40
N ARG A 92 -10.70 1.89 -3.62
CA ARG A 92 -10.10 3.22 -3.40
C ARG A 92 -8.95 3.25 -2.40
N LEU A 93 -8.57 2.09 -1.85
CA LEU A 93 -7.40 1.97 -1.00
C LEU A 93 -6.14 1.81 -1.84
N LEU A 94 -5.07 2.46 -1.39
CA LEU A 94 -3.71 2.21 -1.83
C LEU A 94 -2.92 1.64 -0.65
N ASP A 95 -2.29 0.49 -0.85
CA ASP A 95 -1.54 -0.20 0.21
C ASP A 95 -0.21 0.49 0.54
N TRP A 96 0.12 0.52 1.81
CA TRP A 96 1.40 0.94 2.35
C TRP A 96 1.79 -0.02 3.47
N THR A 97 3.03 0.08 3.92
CA THR A 97 3.53 -0.64 5.08
C THR A 97 4.31 0.30 5.99
N THR A 98 4.34 -0.01 7.27
CA THR A 98 5.16 0.74 8.25
C THR A 98 6.58 0.18 8.36
N THR A 99 6.92 -0.86 7.59
CA THR A 99 8.28 -1.44 7.60
C THR A 99 8.98 -1.24 6.26
N PHE A 100 10.23 -0.76 6.35
CA PHE A 100 11.11 -0.65 5.19
C PHE A 100 11.34 -2.01 4.51
N SER A 101 11.51 -3.08 5.29
CA SER A 101 11.82 -4.41 4.75
C SER A 101 10.67 -5.02 3.94
N ALA A 102 9.41 -4.82 4.34
CA ALA A 102 8.28 -5.25 3.53
C ALA A 102 8.17 -4.45 2.24
N ALA A 103 8.38 -3.12 2.29
CA ALA A 103 8.40 -2.30 1.08
C ALA A 103 9.54 -2.71 0.12
N LEU A 104 10.73 -2.98 0.65
CA LEU A 104 11.86 -3.48 -0.12
C LEU A 104 11.57 -4.83 -0.77
N TYR A 105 10.96 -5.76 -0.04
CA TYR A 105 10.52 -7.04 -0.59
C TYR A 105 9.57 -6.85 -1.79
N PHE A 106 8.56 -5.97 -1.68
CA PHE A 106 7.65 -5.70 -2.79
C PHE A 106 8.33 -5.04 -4.00
N ALA A 107 9.31 -4.16 -3.76
CA ALA A 107 10.09 -3.54 -4.83
C ALA A 107 10.95 -4.56 -5.59
N LEU A 108 11.46 -5.60 -4.91
CA LEU A 108 12.37 -6.60 -5.51
C LEU A 108 11.68 -7.88 -5.95
N ARG A 109 10.34 -7.96 -5.85
CA ARG A 109 9.56 -9.17 -6.14
C ARG A 109 9.82 -9.80 -7.52
N PRO A 110 9.95 -9.07 -8.64
CA PRO A 110 10.29 -9.70 -9.92
C PRO A 110 11.69 -10.33 -9.94
N SER A 111 12.67 -9.69 -9.28
CA SER A 111 14.04 -10.21 -9.19
C SER A 111 14.13 -11.48 -8.33
N LEU A 112 13.12 -11.72 -7.48
CA LEU A 112 12.96 -12.98 -6.74
C LEU A 112 12.48 -14.15 -7.62
N LEU A 113 12.07 -13.90 -8.87
CA LEU A 113 11.47 -14.88 -9.80
C LEU A 113 12.36 -15.19 -11.03
N ASP A 114 13.68 -15.18 -10.84
CA ASP A 114 14.70 -15.83 -11.72
C ASP A 114 15.30 -15.10 -12.94
N ASN A 115 15.23 -13.76 -13.07
CA ASN A 115 16.23 -13.06 -13.93
C ASN A 115 16.43 -11.56 -13.61
N PRO A 116 17.42 -11.18 -12.77
CA PRO A 116 17.72 -9.78 -12.47
C PRO A 116 18.21 -8.97 -13.69
N GLN A 117 18.81 -9.64 -14.68
CA GLN A 117 19.46 -9.01 -15.84
C GLN A 117 18.49 -8.75 -17.02
N SER A 118 17.27 -9.29 -16.95
CA SER A 118 16.20 -9.06 -17.94
C SER A 118 15.39 -7.79 -17.66
N LEU A 119 15.63 -7.12 -16.53
CA LEU A 119 14.81 -6.02 -16.06
C LEU A 119 15.28 -4.70 -16.69
N SER A 120 14.56 -4.24 -17.71
CA SER A 120 14.43 -2.81 -18.05
C SER A 120 13.70 -2.01 -16.94
N ILE A 121 13.45 -2.64 -15.79
CA ILE A 121 12.59 -2.19 -14.71
C ILE A 121 13.48 -1.67 -13.57
N LYS A 122 13.25 -0.41 -13.16
CA LYS A 122 14.01 0.23 -12.08
C LYS A 122 13.17 0.22 -10.80
N PRO A 123 13.50 -0.61 -9.80
CA PRO A 123 12.73 -0.65 -8.57
C PRO A 123 12.91 0.63 -7.74
N CYS A 124 11.90 1.01 -6.98
CA CYS A 124 11.95 2.17 -6.10
C CYS A 124 11.13 1.99 -4.82
N ILE A 125 11.48 2.78 -3.81
CA ILE A 125 10.73 2.91 -2.56
C ILE A 125 10.14 4.32 -2.50
N TRP A 126 8.85 4.38 -2.22
CA TRP A 126 8.17 5.60 -1.81
C TRP A 126 8.13 5.68 -0.28
N ILE A 127 8.43 6.85 0.24
CA ILE A 127 8.26 7.21 1.65
C ILE A 127 7.25 8.34 1.73
N LEU A 128 6.23 8.16 2.56
CA LEU A 128 5.14 9.08 2.80
C LEU A 128 5.19 9.53 4.26
N ASP A 129 5.08 10.84 4.48
CA ASP A 129 4.68 11.41 5.76
C ASP A 129 3.14 11.47 5.83
N PRO A 130 2.48 10.52 6.54
CA PRO A 130 1.03 10.48 6.57
C PRO A 130 0.42 11.64 7.38
N PHE A 131 1.16 12.19 8.36
CA PHE A 131 0.72 13.32 9.15
C PHE A 131 0.70 14.59 8.33
N LYS A 132 1.75 14.81 7.53
CA LYS A 132 1.83 15.93 6.61
C LYS A 132 0.78 15.83 5.51
N LEU A 133 0.56 14.64 4.95
CA LEU A 133 -0.50 14.40 3.97
C LEU A 133 -1.87 14.79 4.54
N ASN A 134 -2.22 14.29 5.72
CA ASN A 134 -3.52 14.55 6.32
C ASN A 134 -3.67 16.02 6.76
N GLN A 135 -2.59 16.67 7.18
CA GLN A 135 -2.61 18.11 7.44
C GLN A 135 -2.98 18.89 6.17
N LEU A 136 -2.38 18.56 5.03
CA LEU A 136 -2.58 19.27 3.76
C LEU A 136 -3.92 18.98 3.11
N GLU A 137 -4.37 17.72 3.11
CA GLU A 137 -5.55 17.29 2.34
C GLU A 137 -6.81 17.07 3.20
N TYR A 138 -6.67 16.91 4.51
CA TYR A 138 -7.80 16.68 5.44
C TYR A 138 -7.85 17.70 6.59
N GLY A 139 -6.87 18.61 6.68
CA GLY A 139 -6.81 19.65 7.71
C GLY A 139 -6.45 19.15 9.11
N LYS A 140 -6.09 17.87 9.28
CA LYS A 140 -5.74 17.27 10.58
C LYS A 140 -4.40 16.54 10.49
N GLN A 141 -3.47 16.87 11.38
CA GLN A 141 -2.16 16.22 11.46
C GLN A 141 -2.25 14.93 12.31
N VAL A 142 -3.06 13.97 11.87
CA VAL A 142 -3.26 12.69 12.58
C VAL A 142 -3.58 11.59 11.57
N ILE A 143 -3.10 10.38 11.81
CA ILE A 143 -3.50 9.20 11.03
C ILE A 143 -4.90 8.78 11.47
N ILE A 144 -5.82 8.65 10.51
CA ILE A 144 -7.24 8.46 10.79
C ILE A 144 -7.54 6.97 10.99
N ASN A 145 -8.14 6.63 12.13
CA ASN A 145 -8.83 5.35 12.27
C ASN A 145 -10.27 5.51 11.73
N PRO A 146 -10.65 4.79 10.66
CA PRO A 146 -11.95 4.99 10.01
C PRO A 146 -13.14 4.68 10.91
N TYR A 147 -13.00 3.83 11.92
CA TYR A 147 -14.07 3.45 12.85
C TYR A 147 -14.26 4.45 14.00
N ILE A 148 -13.25 5.28 14.28
CA ILE A 148 -13.25 6.20 15.44
C ILE A 148 -13.31 7.66 14.99
N ASN A 149 -12.58 8.00 13.93
CA ASN A 149 -12.33 9.39 13.55
C ASN A 149 -13.18 9.87 12.36
N LEU A 150 -13.78 8.94 11.60
CA LEU A 150 -14.73 9.29 10.55
C LEU A 150 -16.15 9.20 11.10
N GLU A 151 -16.98 10.16 10.74
CA GLU A 151 -18.33 10.30 11.29
C GLU A 151 -19.34 9.36 10.63
N ARG A 152 -18.95 8.68 9.54
CA ARG A 152 -19.85 7.90 8.69
C ARG A 152 -19.23 6.60 8.24
N THR A 153 -20.11 5.72 7.81
CA THR A 153 -19.77 4.45 7.20
C THR A 153 -19.15 4.65 5.82
N TYR A 154 -18.39 3.66 5.34
CA TYR A 154 -17.86 3.65 3.98
C TYR A 154 -19.00 3.74 2.94
N HIS A 155 -20.09 3.02 3.20
CA HIS A 155 -21.26 3.00 2.31
C HIS A 155 -21.82 4.42 2.11
N GLU A 156 -22.02 5.18 3.18
CA GLU A 156 -22.54 6.56 3.11
C GLU A 156 -21.61 7.53 2.37
N TYR A 157 -20.28 7.35 2.45
CA TYR A 157 -19.33 8.27 1.82
C TYR A 157 -19.11 8.01 0.33
N PHE A 158 -19.24 6.75 -0.11
CA PHE A 158 -18.68 6.32 -1.39
C PHE A 158 -19.56 5.39 -2.21
N ILE A 159 -20.60 4.79 -1.62
CA ILE A 159 -21.52 3.89 -2.32
C ILE A 159 -22.88 4.55 -2.50
N ASP A 160 -23.38 5.19 -1.44
CA ASP A 160 -24.52 6.09 -1.50
C ASP A 160 -24.02 7.48 -1.94
N SER A 161 -24.65 8.07 -2.95
CA SER A 161 -24.30 9.40 -3.46
C SER A 161 -24.75 10.53 -2.54
N SER A 162 -25.31 10.19 -1.37
CA SER A 162 -25.86 11.17 -0.42
C SER A 162 -24.79 12.06 0.20
N LYS A 163 -23.55 11.58 0.38
CA LYS A 163 -22.47 12.31 1.05
C LYS A 163 -21.11 12.05 0.41
N SER A 164 -20.16 12.92 0.74
CA SER A 164 -18.77 12.80 0.31
C SER A 164 -17.82 13.09 1.47
N LEU A 165 -16.64 12.49 1.42
CA LEU A 165 -15.54 12.84 2.29
C LEU A 165 -14.88 14.11 1.74
N ASP A 166 -14.85 15.19 2.54
CA ASP A 166 -14.25 16.47 2.16
C ASP A 166 -12.71 16.43 2.24
N SER A 167 -12.13 15.60 1.38
CA SER A 167 -10.69 15.44 1.21
C SER A 167 -10.43 14.72 -0.11
N LYS A 168 -9.31 15.02 -0.78
CA LYS A 168 -8.91 14.25 -1.96
C LYS A 168 -8.38 12.87 -1.59
N VAL A 169 -7.64 12.80 -0.48
CA VAL A 169 -6.98 11.59 0.02
C VAL A 169 -6.70 11.73 1.52
N VAL A 170 -6.83 10.63 2.25
CA VAL A 170 -6.50 10.57 3.67
C VAL A 170 -5.71 9.31 4.00
N ALA A 171 -4.63 9.43 4.75
CA ALA A 171 -3.91 8.32 5.35
C ALA A 171 -4.72 7.75 6.51
N ILE A 172 -4.95 6.44 6.46
CA ILE A 172 -5.75 5.71 7.43
C ILE A 172 -5.00 4.52 8.01
N LEU A 173 -5.34 4.19 9.26
CA LEU A 173 -4.86 3.01 9.98
C LEU A 173 -6.08 2.21 10.47
N PRO A 174 -6.57 1.23 9.69
CA PRO A 174 -7.62 0.34 10.15
C PRO A 174 -7.06 -0.71 11.12
N PRO A 175 -7.91 -1.34 11.94
CA PRO A 175 -7.50 -2.50 12.73
C PRO A 175 -7.05 -3.65 11.80
N GLN A 176 -6.04 -4.39 12.23
CA GLN A 176 -5.48 -5.51 11.47
C GLN A 176 -6.22 -6.79 11.83
N HIS A 177 -6.98 -7.34 10.89
CA HIS A 177 -7.86 -8.49 11.13
C HIS A 177 -7.32 -9.80 10.56
N THR A 178 -6.27 -9.74 9.73
CA THR A 178 -5.69 -10.93 9.09
C THR A 178 -4.21 -11.05 9.41
N SER A 179 -3.72 -12.29 9.50
CA SER A 179 -2.28 -12.57 9.67
C SER A 179 -1.44 -11.89 8.59
N ARG A 180 -1.95 -11.83 7.35
CA ARG A 180 -1.29 -11.13 6.23
C ARG A 180 -1.14 -9.63 6.47
N GLN A 181 -2.20 -8.95 6.92
CA GLN A 181 -2.12 -7.51 7.26
C GLN A 181 -1.13 -7.26 8.39
N SER A 182 -1.12 -8.13 9.42
CA SER A 182 -0.21 -8.02 10.55
C SER A 182 1.26 -8.26 10.15
N SER A 183 1.52 -9.32 9.39
CA SER A 183 2.85 -9.63 8.84
C SER A 183 3.42 -8.50 7.99
N GLN A 184 2.58 -7.90 7.15
CA GLN A 184 2.98 -6.81 6.26
C GLN A 184 2.98 -5.44 6.96
N ARG A 185 2.51 -5.38 8.21
CA ARG A 185 2.17 -4.14 8.93
C ARG A 185 1.44 -3.13 8.03
N SER A 186 0.39 -3.61 7.38
CA SER A 186 -0.36 -2.88 6.36
C SER A 186 -1.03 -1.64 6.94
N VAL A 187 -0.93 -0.55 6.18
CA VAL A 187 -1.59 0.75 6.38
C VAL A 187 -2.03 1.28 5.01
N PHE A 188 -2.90 2.29 4.95
CA PHE A 188 -3.50 2.68 3.66
C PHE A 188 -3.60 4.18 3.47
N THR A 189 -3.69 4.60 2.21
CA THR A 189 -4.32 5.88 1.85
C THR A 189 -5.67 5.60 1.18
N LEU A 190 -6.69 6.34 1.60
CA LEU A 190 -8.07 6.29 1.12
C LEU A 190 -8.28 7.46 0.15
N HIS A 191 -8.60 7.17 -1.11
CA HIS A 191 -8.66 8.18 -2.17
C HIS A 191 -10.11 8.52 -2.50
N SER A 192 -10.54 9.76 -2.23
CA SER A 192 -11.82 10.26 -2.74
C SER A 192 -11.71 10.59 -4.22
N ASN A 193 -10.58 11.20 -4.63
CA ASN A 193 -10.23 11.38 -6.03
C ASN A 193 -9.42 10.19 -6.53
N ILE A 194 -10.10 9.23 -7.17
CA ILE A 194 -9.45 8.02 -7.69
C ILE A 194 -8.68 8.25 -9.00
N ILE A 195 -8.90 9.37 -9.70
CA ILE A 195 -8.32 9.61 -11.04
C ILE A 195 -6.90 10.17 -10.94
N LYS A 196 -6.63 11.01 -9.94
CA LYS A 196 -5.32 11.63 -9.76
C LYS A 196 -4.39 10.74 -8.94
N PRO A 197 -3.16 10.46 -9.41
CA PRO A 197 -2.15 9.76 -8.60
C PRO A 197 -1.78 10.51 -7.33
N LEU A 198 -1.42 9.80 -6.26
CA LEU A 198 -1.00 10.42 -5.00
C LEU A 198 0.23 11.32 -5.17
N ASP A 199 1.18 10.90 -6.02
CA ASP A 199 2.40 11.64 -6.32
C ASP A 199 2.13 12.99 -7.01
N GLU A 200 0.91 13.21 -7.51
CA GLU A 200 0.45 14.48 -8.07
C GLU A 200 -0.46 15.24 -7.11
N ILE A 201 -1.19 14.54 -6.24
CA ILE A 201 -2.04 15.15 -5.20
C ILE A 201 -1.18 15.83 -4.13
N SER A 202 -0.14 15.13 -3.63
CA SER A 202 0.70 15.65 -2.54
C SER A 202 2.18 15.38 -2.82
N THR A 203 2.81 16.33 -3.52
CA THR A 203 4.25 16.30 -3.83
C THR A 203 5.13 16.60 -2.61
N ILE A 204 4.57 17.22 -1.57
CA ILE A 204 5.31 17.67 -0.38
C ILE A 204 5.48 16.54 0.64
N ALA A 205 4.45 15.72 0.83
CA ALA A 205 4.46 14.65 1.83
C ALA A 205 5.16 13.37 1.34
N LEU A 206 5.56 13.31 0.06
CA LEU A 206 6.09 12.11 -0.58
C LEU A 206 7.53 12.30 -1.05
N LYS A 207 8.30 11.22 -0.96
CA LYS A 207 9.62 11.13 -1.58
C LYS A 207 9.87 9.75 -2.18
N LYS A 208 10.37 9.72 -3.42
CA LYS A 208 10.79 8.50 -4.11
C LYS A 208 12.30 8.30 -3.99
N PHE A 209 12.72 7.07 -3.77
CA PHE A 209 14.11 6.61 -3.78
C PHE A 209 14.24 5.46 -4.76
N GLU A 210 15.00 5.66 -5.83
CA GLU A 210 15.30 4.59 -6.80
C GLU A 210 16.37 3.67 -6.22
N ILE A 211 16.14 2.36 -6.28
CA ILE A 211 17.09 1.35 -5.81
C ILE A 211 18.09 1.12 -6.96
N PRO A 212 19.40 1.35 -6.74
CA PRO A 212 20.40 1.11 -7.77
C PRO A 212 20.40 -0.35 -8.22
N ILE A 213 20.38 -0.61 -9.53
CA ILE A 213 20.35 -1.97 -10.10
C ILE A 213 21.49 -2.83 -9.54
N ASP A 214 22.70 -2.28 -9.50
CA ASP A 214 23.89 -2.99 -9.00
C ASP A 214 23.81 -3.34 -7.49
N SER A 215 22.86 -2.75 -6.75
CA SER A 215 22.65 -3.02 -5.33
C SER A 215 21.57 -4.08 -5.05
N ILE A 216 20.89 -4.60 -6.09
CA ILE A 216 19.78 -5.56 -5.94
C ILE A 216 20.23 -6.81 -5.18
N ASN A 217 21.39 -7.40 -5.52
CA ASN A 217 21.89 -8.61 -4.84
C ASN A 217 22.16 -8.39 -3.34
N GLU A 218 22.62 -7.19 -2.99
CA GLU A 218 22.93 -6.82 -1.61
C GLU A 218 21.66 -6.49 -0.82
N ALA A 219 20.69 -5.84 -1.47
CA ALA A 219 19.36 -5.62 -0.92
C ALA A 219 18.60 -6.94 -0.67
N MET A 220 18.76 -7.91 -1.55
CA MET A 220 18.21 -9.26 -1.42
C MET A 220 18.87 -10.02 -0.25
N SER A 221 20.20 -9.92 -0.14
CA SER A 221 20.94 -10.48 1.00
C SER A 221 20.51 -9.85 2.33
N PHE A 222 20.21 -8.55 2.33
CA PHE A 222 19.64 -7.86 3.48
C PHE A 222 18.25 -8.41 3.86
N LEU A 223 17.36 -8.65 2.88
CA LEU A 223 16.05 -9.27 3.15
C LEU A 223 16.19 -10.67 3.76
N THR A 224 17.08 -11.51 3.21
CA THR A 224 17.38 -12.84 3.75
C THR A 224 17.88 -12.76 5.19
N LEU A 225 18.84 -11.86 5.47
CA LEU A 225 19.37 -11.66 6.81
C LEU A 225 18.31 -11.16 7.80
N ALA A 226 17.39 -10.31 7.33
CA ALA A 226 16.25 -9.82 8.11
C ALA A 226 15.13 -10.86 8.28
N GLY A 227 15.29 -12.06 7.72
CA GLY A 227 14.28 -13.13 7.78
C GLY A 227 13.05 -12.86 6.92
N VAL A 228 13.12 -11.93 5.95
CA VAL A 228 12.00 -11.58 5.08
C VAL A 228 11.97 -12.49 3.86
N ASN A 229 10.91 -13.28 3.75
CA ASN A 229 10.65 -14.23 2.67
C ASN A 229 9.15 -14.32 2.33
N GLU A 230 8.80 -15.09 1.30
CA GLU A 230 7.42 -15.31 0.84
C GLU A 230 6.47 -15.69 1.97
N PHE A 231 6.87 -16.59 2.87
CA PHE A 231 6.01 -17.07 3.96
C PHE A 231 5.84 -16.03 5.07
N THR A 232 6.88 -15.28 5.41
CA THR A 232 6.76 -14.21 6.42
C THR A 232 5.90 -13.05 5.95
N ILE A 233 5.88 -12.75 4.65
CA ILE A 233 5.06 -11.69 4.04
C ILE A 233 3.64 -12.19 3.74
N PHE A 234 3.50 -13.44 3.31
CA PHE A 234 2.23 -14.12 3.03
C PHE A 234 2.13 -15.35 3.94
N PRO A 235 1.63 -15.19 5.19
CA PRO A 235 1.55 -16.27 6.17
C PRO A 235 0.35 -17.19 5.89
N ASP A 236 0.27 -17.69 4.67
CA ASP A 236 -0.73 -18.63 4.17
C ASP A 236 -0.02 -19.82 3.50
N LEU A 237 -0.80 -20.85 3.15
CA LEU A 237 -0.27 -22.06 2.52
C LEU A 237 0.39 -21.77 1.17
N ASP A 238 -0.12 -20.78 0.43
CA ASP A 238 0.45 -20.41 -0.86
C ASP A 238 1.81 -19.74 -0.69
N GLY A 239 1.97 -18.87 0.31
CA GLY A 239 3.23 -18.26 0.68
C GLY A 239 4.26 -19.27 1.19
N LEU A 240 3.83 -20.23 1.99
CA LEU A 240 4.68 -21.34 2.42
C LEU A 240 5.14 -22.19 1.22
N ALA A 241 4.22 -22.55 0.32
CA ALA A 241 4.55 -23.33 -0.86
C ALA A 241 5.55 -22.61 -1.79
N ARG A 242 5.36 -21.30 -2.02
CA ARG A 242 6.30 -20.47 -2.79
C ARG A 242 7.67 -20.39 -2.12
N TYR A 243 7.71 -20.25 -0.80
CA TYR A 243 8.97 -20.26 -0.03
C TYR A 243 9.71 -21.59 -0.19
N LEU A 244 9.05 -22.72 0.09
CA LEU A 244 9.68 -24.04 0.02
C LEU A 244 10.16 -24.39 -1.39
N LYS A 245 9.39 -24.01 -2.42
CA LYS A 245 9.80 -24.20 -3.81
C LYS A 245 11.12 -23.49 -4.10
N LYS A 246 11.24 -22.23 -3.69
CA LYS A 246 12.46 -21.44 -3.90
C LYS A 246 13.68 -21.97 -3.14
N GLU A 247 13.49 -22.53 -1.96
CA GLU A 247 14.61 -23.02 -1.12
C GLU A 247 15.10 -24.42 -1.53
N HIS A 248 14.25 -25.23 -2.16
CA HIS A 248 14.53 -26.66 -2.36
C HIS A 248 14.46 -27.14 -3.81
N VAL A 249 13.96 -26.33 -4.74
CA VAL A 249 13.77 -26.69 -6.16
C VAL A 249 14.44 -25.64 -7.05
#